data_AF-A0A1J4MQM5-F1
#
_entry.id   AF-A0A1J4MQM5-F1
#
_cell.length_a   1.000
_cell.length_b   1.000
_cell.length_c   1.000
_cell.angle_alpha   90.00
_cell.angle_beta   90.00
_cell.angle_gamma   90.00
#
_symmetry.space_group_name_H-M   'P 1'
#
loop_
_entity.id
_entity.type
_entity.pdbx_description
1 polymer ?
#
loop_
_entity_poly.entity_id
_entity_poly.type
_entity_poly.pdbx_seq_one_letter_code
_entity_poly.pdbx_strand_id
1 'polypeptide(L)'
;MYTKDKISDLDLVRNLVENIAPGSAFSVVSHCVDLNANISTAQLESLVQEHIEKYSFLVPLVNFTTESQGLIWGLVWKDAKFPLTKLVSIPNTSSLLSNYNMSDNLTLPKYIDPTLGIAFTIQPSVMGVVDIEKFEIEQTSNLAKIRITLDSKFEDPVVWNFINNPGSDNYIPLTGEDYCKFNVPARTVVFDSEVLPRISKDNLQTLVIVRSAMNLKLSSLKSGSWHSEWVISFPSDESQGLNWIGKIFIHSFCGEQGNSHLVYSRENIYIKLEQNFKKLNFSDEDLKNFVEESVSKINEAENNFHISLKLEVNKFRDESLTKLRRIIPVNKVPFDWTKFYASIKDPLSDNVEYLEKYYTDDIIDRTKLGNTV
;
A
#
# COMPACT_ATOMS: atom_id res chain seq x y z
N MET A 1 -8.74 31.59 -27.25
CA MET A 1 -8.42 31.76 -25.82
C MET A 1 -8.56 30.38 -25.20
N TYR A 2 -7.46 29.66 -24.98
CA TYR A 2 -7.50 28.32 -24.38
C TYR A 2 -7.78 28.48 -22.89
N THR A 3 -9.00 28.14 -22.46
CA THR A 3 -9.28 27.92 -21.03
C THR A 3 -8.43 26.74 -20.60
N LYS A 4 -7.37 26.98 -19.83
CA LYS A 4 -6.75 25.90 -19.04
C LYS A 4 -7.85 25.35 -18.15
N ASP A 5 -8.24 24.10 -18.38
CA ASP A 5 -9.16 23.38 -17.50
C ASP A 5 -8.63 23.49 -16.06
N LYS A 6 -9.39 24.14 -15.19
CA LYS A 6 -9.04 24.20 -13.77
C LYS A 6 -9.22 22.79 -13.23
N ILE A 7 -8.12 22.16 -12.79
CA ILE A 7 -8.16 20.91 -12.05
C ILE A 7 -9.05 21.14 -10.82
N SER A 8 -10.03 20.27 -10.60
CA SER A 8 -10.92 20.39 -9.45
C SER A 8 -10.20 20.02 -8.15
N ASP A 9 -10.65 20.56 -7.01
CA ASP A 9 -10.11 20.18 -5.70
C ASP A 9 -10.24 18.67 -5.45
N LEU A 10 -11.31 18.06 -5.95
CA LEU A 10 -11.51 16.61 -5.89
C LEU A 10 -10.44 15.83 -6.66
N ASP A 11 -10.06 16.28 -7.86
CA ASP A 11 -9.04 15.60 -8.66
C ASP A 11 -7.64 15.73 -8.02
N LEU A 12 -7.36 16.87 -7.38
CA LEU A 12 -6.13 17.06 -6.60
C LEU A 12 -6.08 16.10 -5.40
N VAL A 13 -7.17 16.00 -4.63
CA VAL A 13 -7.25 15.10 -3.47
C VAL A 13 -7.21 13.64 -3.92
N ARG A 14 -7.89 13.28 -5.02
CA ARG A 14 -7.83 11.92 -5.59
C ARG A 14 -6.40 11.53 -5.92
N ASN A 15 -5.68 12.38 -6.65
CA ASN A 15 -4.28 12.13 -6.99
C ASN A 15 -3.41 11.94 -5.75
N LEU A 16 -3.69 12.68 -4.67
CA LEU A 16 -2.95 12.56 -3.42
C LEU A 16 -3.26 11.23 -2.71
N VAL A 17 -4.54 10.87 -2.59
CA VAL A 17 -4.99 9.61 -1.96
C VAL A 17 -4.52 8.37 -2.74
N GLU A 18 -4.51 8.43 -4.06
CA GLU A 18 -4.05 7.32 -4.91
C GLU A 18 -2.58 6.99 -4.68
N ASN A 19 -1.75 8.00 -4.39
CA ASN A 19 -0.30 7.87 -4.32
C ASN A 19 0.28 7.81 -2.91
N ILE A 20 -0.55 8.01 -1.88
CA ILE A 20 -0.09 7.99 -0.49
C ILE A 20 0.17 6.56 0.02
N ALA A 21 0.99 6.47 1.06
CA ALA A 21 1.33 5.23 1.77
C ALA A 21 0.08 4.50 2.29
N PRO A 22 0.14 3.17 2.44
CA PRO A 22 -0.96 2.39 3.00
C PRO A 22 -1.36 2.95 4.37
N GLY A 23 -2.66 3.17 4.56
CA GLY A 23 -3.25 3.60 5.82
C GLY A 23 -3.15 5.11 6.04
N SER A 24 -2.63 5.87 5.08
CA SER A 24 -2.48 7.32 5.20
C SER A 24 -3.61 8.11 4.53
N ALA A 25 -4.47 7.48 3.71
CA ALA A 25 -5.63 8.17 3.13
C ALA A 25 -6.59 8.74 4.19
N PHE A 26 -6.65 8.11 5.37
CA PHE A 26 -7.49 8.56 6.49
C PHE A 26 -7.08 9.94 7.00
N SER A 27 -5.78 10.20 7.13
CA SER A 27 -5.30 11.51 7.57
C SER A 27 -5.54 12.57 6.50
N VAL A 28 -5.43 12.22 5.21
CA VAL A 28 -5.75 13.13 4.10
C VAL A 28 -7.21 13.55 4.15
N VAL A 29 -8.12 12.59 4.32
CA VAL A 29 -9.56 12.86 4.41
C VAL A 29 -9.88 13.73 5.62
N SER A 30 -9.27 13.47 6.78
CA SER A 30 -9.40 14.33 7.96
C SER A 30 -8.99 15.78 7.66
N HIS A 31 -7.83 15.99 7.02
CA HIS A 31 -7.38 17.34 6.67
C HIS A 31 -8.26 18.04 5.62
N CYS A 32 -8.85 17.30 4.68
CA CYS A 32 -9.78 17.88 3.70
C CYS A 32 -11.02 18.47 4.38
N VAL A 33 -11.49 17.81 5.46
CA VAL A 33 -12.58 18.31 6.30
C VAL A 33 -12.14 19.56 7.08
N ASP A 34 -10.97 19.53 7.71
CA ASP A 34 -10.45 20.66 8.49
C ASP A 34 -10.25 21.93 7.64
N LEU A 35 -9.89 21.76 6.37
CA LEU A 35 -9.72 22.86 5.42
C LEU A 35 -11.03 23.32 4.75
N ASN A 36 -12.17 22.72 5.11
CA ASN A 36 -13.49 22.98 4.53
C ASN A 36 -13.47 22.90 2.99
N ALA A 37 -12.76 21.90 2.44
CA ALA A 37 -12.72 21.66 1.01
C ALA A 37 -14.14 21.39 0.49
N ASN A 38 -14.47 21.88 -0.71
CA ASN A 38 -15.79 21.67 -1.32
C ASN A 38 -15.94 20.24 -1.88
N ILE A 39 -15.78 19.25 -1.02
CA ILE A 39 -15.82 17.81 -1.32
C ILE A 39 -16.88 17.18 -0.42
N SER A 40 -17.83 16.45 -1.01
CA SER A 40 -18.90 15.81 -0.25
C SER A 40 -18.40 14.60 0.53
N THR A 41 -19.11 14.22 1.59
CA THR A 41 -18.80 13.01 2.38
C THR A 41 -18.79 11.76 1.51
N ALA A 42 -19.72 11.62 0.56
CA ALA A 42 -19.76 10.48 -0.37
C ALA A 42 -18.51 10.43 -1.27
N GLN A 43 -17.99 11.59 -1.69
CA GLN A 43 -16.74 11.65 -2.45
C GLN A 43 -15.54 11.23 -1.60
N LEU A 44 -15.46 11.70 -0.34
CA LEU A 44 -14.39 11.29 0.58
C LEU A 44 -14.42 9.77 0.86
N GLU A 45 -15.60 9.21 1.10
CA GLU A 45 -15.78 7.76 1.31
C GLU A 45 -15.33 6.96 0.08
N SER A 46 -15.66 7.42 -1.13
CA SER A 46 -15.19 6.81 -2.38
C SER A 46 -13.67 6.82 -2.50
N LEU A 47 -13.02 7.93 -2.14
CA LEU A 47 -11.55 8.04 -2.18
C LEU A 47 -10.88 7.08 -1.20
N VAL A 48 -11.41 6.96 0.03
CA VAL A 48 -10.89 5.98 1.00
C VAL A 48 -11.16 4.56 0.51
N GLN A 49 -12.34 4.29 -0.08
CA GLN A 49 -12.67 3.01 -0.67
C GLN A 49 -11.64 2.59 -1.73
N GLU A 50 -11.33 3.46 -2.69
CA GLU A 50 -10.33 3.22 -3.72
C GLU A 50 -8.95 2.91 -3.13
N HIS A 51 -8.57 3.64 -2.07
CA HIS A 51 -7.30 3.43 -1.37
C HIS A 51 -7.26 2.06 -0.68
N ILE A 52 -8.28 1.68 0.08
CA ILE A 52 -8.29 0.40 0.80
C ILE A 52 -8.39 -0.80 -0.16
N GLU A 53 -9.09 -0.64 -1.29
CA GLU A 53 -9.16 -1.66 -2.35
C GLU A 53 -7.82 -1.85 -3.06
N LYS A 54 -7.07 -0.75 -3.33
CA LYS A 54 -5.75 -0.80 -3.97
C LYS A 54 -4.77 -1.70 -3.23
N TYR A 55 -4.77 -1.65 -1.90
CA TYR A 55 -3.86 -2.43 -1.06
C TYR A 55 -4.50 -3.70 -0.50
N SER A 56 -5.71 -4.06 -0.94
CA SER A 56 -6.47 -5.21 -0.45
C SER A 56 -6.56 -5.27 1.07
N PHE A 57 -7.02 -4.18 1.70
CA PHE A 57 -7.02 -4.06 3.16
C PHE A 57 -7.79 -5.19 3.85
N LEU A 58 -7.32 -5.52 5.05
CA LEU A 58 -8.05 -6.42 5.93
C LEU A 58 -8.76 -5.61 7.01
N VAL A 59 -10.05 -5.88 7.21
CA VAL A 59 -10.91 -5.19 8.17
C VAL A 59 -11.39 -6.14 9.27
N PRO A 60 -11.41 -5.73 10.54
CA PRO A 60 -11.83 -6.61 11.62
C PRO A 60 -13.35 -6.84 11.58
N LEU A 61 -13.76 -8.10 11.62
CA LEU A 61 -15.17 -8.51 11.68
C LEU A 61 -15.62 -8.62 13.15
N VAL A 62 -15.66 -7.48 13.86
CA VAL A 62 -15.82 -7.40 15.33
C VAL A 62 -17.08 -8.08 15.88
N ASN A 63 -18.13 -8.24 15.07
CA ASN A 63 -19.39 -8.89 15.44
C ASN A 63 -19.61 -10.28 14.83
N PHE A 64 -18.58 -10.87 14.20
CA PHE A 64 -18.66 -12.21 13.63
C PHE A 64 -18.09 -13.22 14.62
N THR A 65 -18.95 -13.78 15.48
CA THR A 65 -18.57 -14.84 16.41
C THR A 65 -18.65 -16.20 15.72
N THR A 66 -17.50 -16.82 15.47
CA THR A 66 -17.41 -18.28 15.35
C THR A 66 -17.12 -18.86 16.74
N GLU A 67 -17.33 -20.16 16.95
CA GLU A 67 -17.05 -20.82 18.23
C GLU A 67 -15.55 -20.73 18.66
N SER A 68 -14.67 -20.25 17.77
CA SER A 68 -13.26 -19.95 18.04
C SER A 68 -13.05 -18.50 18.49
N GLN A 69 -12.43 -18.30 19.66
CA GLN A 69 -12.21 -17.01 20.35
C GLN A 69 -11.19 -16.04 19.68
N GLY A 70 -11.17 -15.92 18.35
CA GLY A 70 -10.23 -15.08 17.60
C GLY A 70 -10.88 -13.91 16.88
N LEU A 71 -10.13 -12.81 16.71
CA LEU A 71 -10.52 -11.72 15.81
C LEU A 71 -10.40 -12.21 14.36
N ILE A 72 -11.53 -12.27 13.65
CA ILE A 72 -11.58 -12.62 12.23
C ILE A 72 -11.47 -11.34 11.41
N TRP A 73 -10.76 -11.41 10.30
CA TRP A 73 -10.52 -10.28 9.40
C TRP A 73 -11.19 -10.55 8.07
N GLY A 74 -11.91 -9.60 7.48
CA GLY A 74 -12.48 -9.62 6.13
C GLY A 74 -11.53 -8.97 5.11
N LEU A 75 -11.52 -9.46 3.86
CA LEU A 75 -10.66 -8.93 2.79
C LEU A 75 -11.41 -7.92 1.92
N VAL A 76 -10.91 -6.69 1.82
CA VAL A 76 -11.45 -5.63 0.96
C VAL A 76 -10.68 -5.61 -0.35
N TRP A 77 -11.15 -6.33 -1.36
CA TRP A 77 -10.57 -6.37 -2.70
C TRP A 77 -11.55 -5.76 -3.73
N LYS A 78 -11.05 -4.96 -4.67
CA LYS A 78 -11.86 -4.25 -5.68
C LYS A 78 -12.86 -5.16 -6.40
N ASP A 79 -12.43 -6.38 -6.74
CA ASP A 79 -13.22 -7.34 -7.50
C ASP A 79 -14.01 -8.31 -6.59
N ALA A 80 -14.00 -8.10 -5.26
CA ALA A 80 -14.91 -8.74 -4.30
C ALA A 80 -16.18 -7.91 -3.96
N LYS A 81 -16.26 -6.64 -4.39
CA LYS A 81 -17.45 -5.78 -4.25
C LYS A 81 -18.78 -6.41 -4.74
N PHE A 82 -19.74 -6.56 -3.86
CA PHE A 82 -21.07 -7.11 -4.17
C PHE A 82 -21.88 -6.13 -5.05
N PRO A 83 -22.64 -6.61 -6.06
CA PRO A 83 -23.42 -5.75 -6.95
C PRO A 83 -24.57 -5.00 -6.25
N LEU A 84 -25.00 -5.43 -5.06
CA LEU A 84 -26.00 -4.74 -4.25
C LEU A 84 -25.30 -3.94 -3.14
N THR A 85 -25.16 -2.63 -3.35
CA THR A 85 -24.80 -1.69 -2.29
C THR A 85 -26.00 -1.45 -1.39
N LYS A 86 -25.81 -1.56 -0.07
CA LYS A 86 -26.89 -1.40 0.91
C LYS A 86 -26.99 0.09 1.30
N LEU A 87 -28.22 0.62 1.31
CA LEU A 87 -28.53 1.85 2.03
C LEU A 87 -28.52 1.51 3.52
N VAL A 88 -27.59 2.10 4.26
CA VAL A 88 -27.47 1.88 5.70
C VAL A 88 -27.63 3.23 6.39
N SER A 89 -28.58 3.30 7.35
CA SER A 89 -28.65 4.41 8.29
C SER A 89 -27.50 4.24 9.29
N ILE A 90 -26.49 5.10 9.22
CA ILE A 90 -25.33 5.04 10.12
C ILE A 90 -25.73 5.72 11.44
N PRO A 91 -25.68 5.02 12.60
CA PRO A 91 -25.85 5.68 13.89
C PRO A 91 -24.71 6.68 14.10
N ASN A 92 -25.00 7.89 14.58
CA ASN A 92 -24.01 8.91 14.98
C ASN A 92 -23.21 8.48 16.22
N THR A 93 -22.42 7.41 16.13
CA THR A 93 -21.73 6.81 17.29
C THR A 93 -20.21 6.99 17.29
N SER A 94 -19.65 7.67 16.29
CA SER A 94 -18.21 7.98 16.21
C SER A 94 -17.97 9.48 16.31
N SER A 95 -17.06 9.91 17.19
CA SER A 95 -16.63 11.31 17.34
C SER A 95 -15.88 11.85 16.12
N LEU A 96 -15.39 10.98 15.22
CA LEU A 96 -14.90 11.39 13.90
C LEU A 96 -16.06 11.82 12.99
N LEU A 97 -17.24 11.20 13.16
CA LEU A 97 -18.43 11.43 12.34
C LEU A 97 -19.30 12.59 12.83
N SER A 98 -19.13 13.07 14.07
CA SER A 98 -19.87 14.24 14.56
C SER A 98 -19.57 15.52 13.78
N ASN A 99 -18.44 15.57 13.05
CA ASN A 99 -18.06 16.67 12.16
C ASN A 99 -18.58 16.50 10.73
N TYR A 100 -19.11 15.32 10.38
CA TYR A 100 -19.70 15.07 9.06
C TYR A 100 -21.19 15.38 9.15
N ASN A 101 -21.66 16.36 8.38
CA ASN A 101 -23.10 16.56 8.12
C ASN A 101 -23.59 15.37 7.26
N MET A 102 -23.78 14.22 7.89
CA MET A 102 -24.27 13.01 7.26
C MET A 102 -25.73 13.25 6.86
N SER A 103 -26.00 13.33 5.56
CA SER A 103 -27.36 13.05 5.07
C SER A 103 -27.70 11.59 5.41
N ASP A 104 -28.90 11.33 5.90
CA ASP A 104 -29.35 10.03 6.46
C ASP A 104 -29.23 8.81 5.52
N ASN A 105 -28.77 8.97 4.27
CA ASN A 105 -28.67 7.91 3.27
C ASN A 105 -27.29 7.92 2.58
N LEU A 106 -26.34 7.15 3.10
CA LEU A 106 -25.08 6.85 2.43
C LEU A 106 -25.13 5.44 1.82
N THR A 107 -24.73 5.31 0.56
CA THR A 107 -24.58 4.01 -0.10
C THR A 107 -23.19 3.45 0.21
N LEU A 108 -23.14 2.40 1.02
CA LEU A 108 -21.87 1.82 1.46
C LEU A 108 -21.47 0.60 0.61
N PRO A 109 -20.15 0.40 0.37
CA PRO A 109 -19.67 -0.75 -0.36
C PRO A 109 -19.78 -2.03 0.48
N LYS A 110 -20.18 -3.10 -0.18
CA LYS A 110 -20.32 -4.44 0.38
C LYS A 110 -19.34 -5.37 -0.33
N TYR A 111 -18.70 -6.28 0.38
CA TYR A 111 -17.69 -7.20 -0.15
C TYR A 111 -18.05 -8.64 0.21
N ILE A 112 -17.73 -9.58 -0.69
CA ILE A 112 -17.91 -11.01 -0.44
C ILE A 112 -16.65 -11.60 0.17
N ASP A 113 -16.84 -12.53 1.11
CA ASP A 113 -15.84 -13.43 1.62
C ASP A 113 -16.33 -14.90 1.46
N PRO A 114 -15.90 -15.61 0.40
CA PRO A 114 -16.39 -16.96 0.11
C PRO A 114 -15.83 -18.03 1.05
N THR A 115 -14.70 -17.75 1.71
CA THR A 115 -14.11 -18.59 2.77
C THR A 115 -15.04 -18.65 3.98
N LEU A 116 -15.56 -17.50 4.37
CA LEU A 116 -16.44 -17.37 5.54
C LEU A 116 -17.93 -17.54 5.19
N GLY A 117 -18.29 -17.54 3.90
CA GLY A 117 -19.69 -17.59 3.46
C GLY A 117 -20.48 -16.34 3.89
N ILE A 118 -19.81 -15.17 3.88
CA ILE A 118 -20.41 -13.90 4.28
C ILE A 118 -20.24 -12.81 3.21
N ALA A 119 -21.14 -11.85 3.24
CA ALA A 119 -20.94 -10.55 2.61
C ALA A 119 -21.00 -9.47 3.69
N PHE A 120 -20.02 -8.59 3.73
CA PHE A 120 -19.90 -7.57 4.78
C PHE A 120 -19.88 -6.17 4.17
N THR A 121 -20.61 -5.25 4.79
CA THR A 121 -20.66 -3.83 4.40
C THR A 121 -19.69 -3.05 5.28
N ILE A 122 -18.87 -2.22 4.65
CA ILE A 122 -17.92 -1.37 5.38
C ILE A 122 -18.26 0.10 5.20
N GLN A 123 -17.95 0.89 6.21
CA GLN A 123 -17.77 2.33 6.08
C GLN A 123 -16.27 2.60 5.89
N PRO A 124 -15.81 2.94 4.67
CA PRO A 124 -14.40 3.11 4.35
C PRO A 124 -13.67 4.04 5.31
N SER A 125 -14.18 5.24 5.57
CA SER A 125 -13.52 6.30 6.36
C SER A 125 -13.14 5.92 7.79
N VAL A 126 -13.83 4.95 8.39
CA VAL A 126 -13.56 4.47 9.75
C VAL A 126 -13.07 3.02 9.77
N MET A 127 -12.85 2.40 8.61
CA MET A 127 -12.55 0.97 8.45
C MET A 127 -13.51 0.06 9.26
N GLY A 128 -14.74 0.53 9.45
CA GLY A 128 -15.73 -0.11 10.30
C GLY A 128 -16.64 -1.02 9.50
N VAL A 129 -16.78 -2.27 9.92
CA VAL A 129 -17.79 -3.18 9.38
C VAL A 129 -19.12 -2.83 10.02
N VAL A 130 -20.07 -2.35 9.22
CA VAL A 130 -21.38 -1.88 9.68
C VAL A 130 -22.46 -2.96 9.62
N ASP A 131 -22.26 -3.98 8.79
CA ASP A 131 -23.23 -5.05 8.56
C ASP A 131 -22.54 -6.31 8.02
N ILE A 132 -23.06 -7.49 8.38
CA ILE A 132 -22.57 -8.79 7.92
C ILE A 132 -23.78 -9.68 7.63
N GLU A 133 -23.85 -10.20 6.42
CA GLU A 133 -24.87 -11.13 5.97
C GLU A 133 -24.23 -12.47 5.62
N LYS A 134 -24.80 -13.56 6.11
CA LYS A 134 -24.43 -14.90 5.64
C LYS A 134 -25.10 -15.16 4.30
N PHE A 135 -24.42 -15.85 3.41
CA PHE A 135 -25.01 -16.30 2.15
C PHE A 135 -24.60 -17.74 1.86
N GLU A 136 -25.51 -18.47 1.21
CA GLU A 136 -25.24 -19.83 0.79
C GLU A 136 -24.51 -19.81 -0.55
N ILE A 137 -23.36 -20.47 -0.58
CA ILE A 137 -22.61 -20.76 -1.80
C ILE A 137 -22.87 -22.22 -2.12
N GLU A 138 -23.31 -22.51 -3.33
CA GLU A 138 -23.38 -23.89 -3.79
C GLU A 138 -21.98 -24.50 -3.80
N GLN A 139 -21.71 -25.47 -2.91
CA GLN A 139 -20.38 -26.06 -2.73
C GLN A 139 -20.18 -27.35 -3.52
N THR A 140 -21.12 -27.71 -4.39
CA THR A 140 -21.16 -29.03 -5.05
C THR A 140 -20.37 -29.07 -6.36
N SER A 141 -20.11 -27.91 -6.98
CA SER A 141 -19.36 -27.82 -8.23
C SER A 141 -17.89 -28.21 -8.06
N ASN A 142 -17.26 -28.66 -9.15
CA ASN A 142 -15.83 -28.97 -9.10
C ASN A 142 -14.97 -27.71 -8.86
N LEU A 143 -15.40 -26.55 -9.36
CA LEU A 143 -14.72 -25.28 -9.11
C LEU A 143 -14.79 -24.88 -7.63
N ALA A 144 -15.95 -25.04 -6.99
CA ALA A 144 -16.12 -24.77 -5.56
C ALA A 144 -15.28 -25.72 -4.71
N LYS A 145 -15.17 -27.01 -5.07
CA LYS A 145 -14.28 -27.98 -4.39
C LYS A 145 -12.82 -27.56 -4.47
N ILE A 146 -12.35 -27.12 -5.63
CA ILE A 146 -10.99 -26.60 -5.81
C ILE A 146 -10.77 -25.36 -4.94
N ARG A 147 -11.69 -24.39 -4.96
CA ARG A 147 -11.62 -23.19 -4.12
C ARG A 147 -11.49 -23.56 -2.64
N ILE A 148 -12.39 -24.38 -2.10
CA ILE A 148 -12.41 -24.76 -0.68
C ILE A 148 -11.11 -25.48 -0.30
N THR A 149 -10.61 -26.36 -1.16
CA THR A 149 -9.40 -27.14 -0.88
C THR A 149 -8.14 -26.25 -0.91
N LEU A 150 -8.02 -25.34 -1.89
CA LEU A 150 -6.94 -24.34 -1.92
C LEU A 150 -6.96 -23.46 -0.68
N ASP A 151 -8.13 -22.92 -0.33
CA ASP A 151 -8.31 -22.02 0.80
C ASP A 151 -7.88 -22.67 2.13
N SER A 152 -8.16 -23.97 2.29
CA SER A 152 -7.74 -24.76 3.47
C SER A 152 -6.23 -25.04 3.55
N LYS A 153 -5.50 -24.89 2.44
CA LYS A 153 -4.09 -25.31 2.30
C LYS A 153 -3.11 -24.16 2.39
N PHE A 154 -3.56 -22.92 2.18
CA PHE A 154 -2.76 -21.75 2.48
C PHE A 154 -2.68 -21.54 4.00
N GLU A 155 -1.82 -22.32 4.66
CA GLU A 155 -1.19 -21.88 5.90
C GLU A 155 -0.21 -20.77 5.49
N ASP A 156 -0.17 -19.64 6.22
CA ASP A 156 0.45 -18.41 5.73
C ASP A 156 1.98 -18.20 6.05
N PRO A 157 2.86 -19.18 6.39
CA PRO A 157 4.20 -18.87 6.92
C PRO A 157 5.09 -18.05 5.99
N VAL A 158 4.88 -18.08 4.68
CA VAL A 158 5.66 -17.29 3.71
C VAL A 158 5.33 -15.80 3.79
N VAL A 159 4.05 -15.44 3.92
CA VAL A 159 3.63 -14.05 4.15
C VAL A 159 4.01 -13.60 5.57
N TRP A 160 3.93 -14.51 6.55
CA TRP A 160 4.41 -14.26 7.92
C TRP A 160 5.90 -13.89 7.98
N ASN A 161 6.74 -14.49 7.13
CA ASN A 161 8.16 -14.16 7.04
C ASN A 161 8.42 -12.74 6.47
N PHE A 162 7.50 -12.18 5.68
CA PHE A 162 7.62 -10.81 5.14
C PHE A 162 7.27 -9.75 6.19
N ILE A 163 6.27 -10.02 7.04
CA ILE A 163 5.75 -9.02 8.00
C ILE A 163 6.64 -8.89 9.25
N ASN A 164 7.58 -9.82 9.50
CA ASN A 164 8.38 -9.90 10.74
C ASN A 164 7.47 -9.78 11.97
N ASN A 165 6.88 -10.92 12.35
CA ASN A 165 6.13 -11.18 13.57
C ASN A 165 6.17 -10.04 14.62
N PRO A 166 5.20 -9.11 14.58
CA PRO A 166 5.02 -8.20 15.68
C PRO A 166 4.14 -8.94 16.69
N GLY A 167 4.76 -9.32 17.80
CA GLY A 167 4.12 -10.10 18.86
C GLY A 167 2.73 -9.56 19.25
N SER A 168 1.93 -10.49 19.74
CA SER A 168 0.79 -10.45 20.69
C SER A 168 0.38 -9.12 21.37
N ASP A 169 0.41 -7.98 20.69
CA ASP A 169 0.01 -6.70 21.27
C ASP A 169 -1.37 -6.31 20.74
N ASN A 170 -2.26 -6.15 21.71
CA ASN A 170 -3.71 -6.13 21.60
C ASN A 170 -4.27 -5.05 20.67
N TYR A 171 -5.41 -5.39 20.04
CA TYR A 171 -6.36 -4.45 19.45
C TYR A 171 -6.72 -3.35 20.46
N ILE A 172 -6.52 -2.09 20.08
CA ILE A 172 -7.07 -0.93 20.79
C ILE A 172 -8.12 -0.29 19.87
N PRO A 173 -9.36 -0.10 20.34
CA PRO A 173 -10.44 0.42 19.52
C PRO A 173 -10.18 1.85 19.03
N LEU A 174 -10.69 2.15 17.84
CA LEU A 174 -10.60 3.44 17.16
C LEU A 174 -11.50 4.47 17.85
N THR A 175 -11.00 5.10 18.92
CA THR A 175 -11.55 6.35 19.45
C THR A 175 -10.40 7.33 19.66
N GLY A 176 -10.32 8.36 18.80
CA GLY A 176 -9.61 9.63 19.05
C GLY A 176 -8.14 9.57 19.44
N GLU A 177 -7.30 10.15 18.59
CA GLU A 177 -5.93 10.63 18.88
C GLU A 177 -4.78 9.62 18.97
N ASP A 178 -5.02 8.33 19.25
CA ASP A 178 -3.95 7.32 19.28
C ASP A 178 -4.13 6.20 18.23
N TYR A 179 -3.59 6.41 17.03
CA TYR A 179 -3.46 5.35 16.00
C TYR A 179 -2.39 4.31 16.43
N CYS A 180 -2.76 3.44 17.36
CA CYS A 180 -1.89 2.41 17.92
C CYS A 180 -1.74 1.21 16.96
N LYS A 181 -0.49 0.93 16.56
CA LYS A 181 0.04 -0.29 15.89
C LYS A 181 -1.02 -1.34 15.49
N PHE A 182 -1.36 -1.40 14.20
CA PHE A 182 -2.12 -2.51 13.65
C PHE A 182 -1.18 -3.57 13.09
N ASN A 183 -1.12 -4.70 13.80
CA ASN A 183 -0.58 -5.94 13.26
C ASN A 183 -1.72 -6.65 12.57
N VAL A 184 -1.85 -6.41 11.27
CA VAL A 184 -2.86 -7.07 10.46
C VAL A 184 -2.28 -8.45 10.09
N PRO A 185 -2.97 -9.56 10.41
CA PRO A 185 -2.47 -10.88 10.06
C PRO A 185 -2.36 -11.01 8.54
N ALA A 186 -1.47 -11.88 8.08
CA ALA A 186 -1.55 -12.37 6.71
C ALA A 186 -2.90 -13.09 6.53
N ARG A 187 -3.55 -12.86 5.39
CA ARG A 187 -4.74 -13.61 5.01
C ARG A 187 -4.75 -13.90 3.54
N THR A 188 -5.10 -15.13 3.22
CA THR A 188 -5.43 -15.58 1.87
C THR A 188 -6.94 -15.78 1.76
N VAL A 189 -7.53 -15.35 0.64
CA VAL A 189 -8.92 -15.63 0.28
C VAL A 189 -8.95 -16.11 -1.17
N VAL A 190 -9.63 -17.23 -1.42
CA VAL A 190 -9.80 -17.79 -2.76
C VAL A 190 -11.20 -17.50 -3.27
N PHE A 191 -11.30 -16.81 -4.40
CA PHE A 191 -12.53 -16.52 -5.12
C PHE A 191 -12.67 -17.45 -6.32
N ASP A 192 -13.92 -17.71 -6.71
CA ASP A 192 -14.25 -18.43 -7.93
C ASP A 192 -15.30 -17.68 -8.76
N SER A 193 -15.37 -17.98 -10.06
CA SER A 193 -16.28 -17.34 -11.00
C SER A 193 -17.76 -17.73 -10.82
N GLU A 194 -18.09 -18.73 -10.00
CA GLU A 194 -19.48 -19.05 -9.66
C GLU A 194 -19.99 -18.10 -8.56
N VAL A 195 -19.13 -17.74 -7.60
CA VAL A 195 -19.43 -16.74 -6.56
C VAL A 195 -19.31 -15.30 -7.09
N LEU A 196 -18.31 -15.04 -7.93
CA LEU A 196 -18.05 -13.72 -8.50
C LEU A 196 -17.91 -13.80 -10.04
N PRO A 197 -19.03 -13.85 -10.79
CA PRO A 197 -19.02 -14.01 -12.25
C PRO A 197 -18.11 -13.05 -13.01
N ARG A 198 -17.92 -11.83 -12.50
CA ARG A 198 -17.08 -10.81 -13.14
C ARG A 198 -15.58 -11.12 -13.18
N ILE A 199 -15.08 -12.06 -12.37
CA ILE A 199 -13.67 -12.45 -12.41
C ILE A 199 -13.40 -13.39 -13.60
N SER A 200 -14.46 -13.97 -14.18
CA SER A 200 -14.38 -14.72 -15.41
C SER A 200 -14.03 -13.80 -16.58
N LYS A 201 -13.01 -14.18 -17.34
CA LYS A 201 -12.70 -13.60 -18.65
C LYS A 201 -13.03 -14.62 -19.73
N ASP A 202 -13.59 -14.15 -20.84
CA ASP A 202 -13.92 -14.99 -22.00
C ASP A 202 -14.82 -16.20 -21.68
N ASN A 203 -15.69 -16.06 -20.67
CA ASN A 203 -16.56 -17.13 -20.14
C ASN A 203 -15.80 -18.36 -19.60
N LEU A 204 -14.52 -18.21 -19.24
CA LEU A 204 -13.73 -19.28 -18.64
C LEU A 204 -14.02 -19.37 -17.14
N GLN A 205 -14.15 -20.59 -16.62
CA GLN A 205 -14.15 -20.80 -15.18
C GLN A 205 -12.81 -20.34 -14.63
N THR A 206 -12.86 -19.53 -13.57
CA THR A 206 -11.68 -18.80 -13.08
C THR A 206 -11.63 -18.86 -11.57
N LEU A 207 -10.44 -19.08 -11.03
CA LEU A 207 -10.11 -18.87 -9.61
C LEU A 207 -9.23 -17.64 -9.48
N VAL A 208 -9.43 -16.87 -8.42
CA VAL A 208 -8.53 -15.79 -8.04
C VAL A 208 -8.14 -15.97 -6.59
N ILE A 209 -6.85 -16.15 -6.34
CA ILE A 209 -6.27 -16.23 -4.99
C ILE A 209 -5.72 -14.86 -4.65
N VAL A 210 -6.26 -14.22 -3.62
CA VAL A 210 -5.77 -12.93 -3.13
C VAL A 210 -5.12 -13.13 -1.78
N ARG A 211 -3.85 -12.72 -1.65
CA ARG A 211 -3.13 -12.70 -0.39
C ARG A 211 -2.84 -11.26 -0.01
N SER A 212 -3.15 -10.91 1.23
CA SER A 212 -2.92 -9.58 1.77
C SER A 212 -2.24 -9.66 3.12
N ALA A 213 -1.38 -8.68 3.36
CA ALA A 213 -0.60 -8.55 4.57
C ALA A 213 -0.25 -7.08 4.80
N MET A 214 -0.43 -6.60 6.03
CA MET A 214 -0.19 -5.19 6.32
C MET A 214 0.45 -5.00 7.68
N ASN A 215 1.30 -3.98 7.77
CA ASN A 215 1.91 -3.53 9.01
C ASN A 215 1.73 -2.02 9.09
N LEU A 216 0.72 -1.56 9.82
CA LEU A 216 0.39 -0.13 9.91
C LEU A 216 0.80 0.38 11.30
N LYS A 217 1.99 0.97 11.39
CA LYS A 217 2.53 1.60 12.61
C LYS A 217 2.55 3.12 12.45
N LEU A 218 1.34 3.69 12.38
CA LEU A 218 1.14 5.11 12.15
C LEU A 218 1.80 5.98 13.23
N SER A 219 1.80 5.54 14.50
CA SER A 219 2.49 6.24 15.60
C SER A 219 4.02 6.28 15.46
N SER A 220 4.63 5.30 14.80
CA SER A 220 6.07 5.33 14.44
C SER A 220 6.30 5.82 13.02
N LEU A 221 5.31 6.47 12.39
CA LEU A 221 5.37 6.95 11.01
C LEU A 221 5.88 5.88 10.03
N LYS A 222 5.46 4.62 10.21
CA LYS A 222 5.87 3.49 9.37
C LYS A 222 4.65 2.72 8.92
N SER A 223 4.53 2.46 7.64
CA SER A 223 3.52 1.53 7.14
C SER A 223 4.06 0.67 6.03
N GLY A 224 3.45 -0.49 5.86
CA GLY A 224 3.79 -1.46 4.83
C GLY A 224 2.58 -2.27 4.44
N SER A 225 2.45 -2.54 3.15
CA SER A 225 1.47 -3.48 2.61
C SER A 225 2.15 -4.43 1.62
N TRP A 226 1.72 -5.67 1.68
CA TRP A 226 1.95 -6.70 0.68
C TRP A 226 0.59 -7.13 0.12
N HIS A 227 0.49 -7.19 -1.19
CA HIS A 227 -0.65 -7.73 -1.90
C HIS A 227 -0.14 -8.63 -3.03
N SER A 228 -0.71 -9.83 -3.13
CA SER A 228 -0.55 -10.66 -4.31
C SER A 228 -1.90 -11.20 -4.79
N GLU A 229 -2.03 -11.31 -6.10
CA GLU A 229 -3.21 -11.79 -6.80
C GLU A 229 -2.76 -12.85 -7.82
N TRP A 230 -3.36 -14.03 -7.77
CA TRP A 230 -3.06 -15.13 -8.67
C TRP A 230 -4.33 -15.58 -9.37
N VAL A 231 -4.37 -15.43 -10.68
CA VAL A 231 -5.51 -15.79 -11.52
C VAL A 231 -5.22 -17.12 -12.20
N ILE A 232 -6.15 -18.06 -12.05
CA ILE A 232 -6.14 -19.37 -12.69
C ILE A 232 -7.36 -19.46 -13.59
N SER A 233 -7.15 -19.48 -14.90
CA SER A 233 -8.24 -19.61 -15.87
C SER A 233 -8.23 -21.01 -16.48
N PHE A 234 -9.33 -21.73 -16.30
CA PHE A 234 -9.50 -23.08 -16.83
C PHE A 234 -9.97 -23.00 -18.29
N PRO A 235 -9.14 -23.45 -19.27
CA PRO A 235 -9.51 -23.36 -20.67
C PRO A 235 -10.67 -24.31 -20.99
N SER A 236 -11.50 -23.93 -21.97
CA SER A 236 -12.52 -24.84 -22.52
C SER A 236 -11.91 -25.94 -23.40
N ASP A 237 -10.73 -25.67 -23.99
CA ASP A 237 -9.97 -26.61 -24.80
C ASP A 237 -8.69 -27.07 -24.07
N GLU A 238 -8.58 -28.39 -23.89
CA GLU A 238 -7.44 -29.05 -23.24
C GLU A 238 -6.10 -28.79 -23.92
N SER A 239 -6.11 -28.40 -25.19
CA SER A 239 -4.89 -28.10 -25.95
C SER A 239 -4.16 -26.85 -25.43
N GLN A 240 -4.89 -25.93 -24.78
CA GLN A 240 -4.36 -24.62 -24.38
C GLN A 240 -3.60 -24.64 -23.04
N GLY A 241 -3.76 -25.70 -22.25
CA GLY A 241 -3.12 -25.85 -20.94
C GLY A 241 -3.63 -24.84 -19.90
N LEU A 242 -3.44 -25.15 -18.62
CA LEU A 242 -3.84 -24.25 -17.53
C LEU A 242 -2.81 -23.12 -17.37
N ASN A 243 -3.28 -21.88 -17.40
CA ASN A 243 -2.42 -20.70 -17.27
C ASN A 243 -2.64 -20.00 -15.93
N TRP A 244 -1.53 -19.71 -15.25
CA TRP A 244 -1.50 -19.05 -13.97
C TRP A 244 -0.79 -17.72 -14.13
N ILE A 245 -1.48 -16.63 -13.83
CA ILE A 245 -0.95 -15.29 -13.97
C ILE A 245 -1.01 -14.60 -12.62
N GLY A 246 0.17 -14.28 -12.09
CA GLY A 246 0.35 -13.59 -10.83
C GLY A 246 0.65 -12.11 -10.98
N LYS A 247 0.26 -11.37 -9.96
CA LYS A 247 0.70 -10.01 -9.68
C LYS A 247 1.11 -9.89 -8.22
N ILE A 248 2.20 -9.19 -7.95
CA ILE A 248 2.66 -8.85 -6.61
C ILE A 248 2.85 -7.33 -6.55
N PHE A 249 2.32 -6.70 -5.51
CA PHE A 249 2.46 -5.28 -5.24
C PHE A 249 2.85 -5.05 -3.78
N ILE A 250 3.84 -4.17 -3.58
CA ILE A 250 4.28 -3.75 -2.26
C ILE A 250 4.39 -2.23 -2.19
N HIS A 251 4.08 -1.70 -1.02
CA HIS A 251 4.32 -0.31 -0.68
C HIS A 251 4.72 -0.24 0.79
N SER A 252 5.93 0.23 1.08
CA SER A 252 6.33 0.62 2.43
C SER A 252 6.73 2.09 2.50
N PHE A 253 6.54 2.67 3.68
CA PHE A 253 6.81 4.06 4.00
C PHE A 253 7.51 4.14 5.36
N CYS A 254 8.47 5.06 5.48
CA CYS A 254 9.13 5.42 6.72
C CYS A 254 9.30 6.94 6.83
N GLY A 255 8.70 7.50 7.89
CA GLY A 255 8.62 8.93 8.18
C GLY A 255 9.50 9.41 9.33
N GLU A 256 10.20 8.53 10.05
CA GLU A 256 10.87 8.88 11.31
C GLU A 256 11.97 9.96 11.17
N GLN A 257 12.54 10.15 9.98
CA GLN A 257 13.61 11.15 9.72
C GLN A 257 13.57 11.69 8.27
N GLY A 258 12.37 11.78 7.70
CA GLY A 258 12.20 12.18 6.30
C GLY A 258 10.94 11.55 5.73
N ASN A 259 10.84 11.44 4.41
CA ASN A 259 9.75 10.72 3.76
C ASN A 259 10.32 9.74 2.73
N SER A 260 10.50 8.48 3.15
CA SER A 260 11.06 7.44 2.29
C SER A 260 10.01 6.39 1.95
N HIS A 261 9.88 6.09 0.67
CA HIS A 261 8.95 5.08 0.17
C HIS A 261 9.70 3.99 -0.61
N LEU A 262 9.26 2.75 -0.44
CA LEU A 262 9.55 1.65 -1.35
C LEU A 262 8.23 1.23 -2.00
N VAL A 263 8.09 1.48 -3.29
CA VAL A 263 6.93 1.06 -4.09
C VAL A 263 7.44 0.12 -5.18
N TYR A 264 6.89 -1.09 -5.25
CA TYR A 264 7.28 -2.05 -6.27
C TYR A 264 6.06 -2.86 -6.72
N SER A 265 5.94 -3.07 -8.02
CA SER A 265 4.91 -3.91 -8.62
C SER A 265 5.57 -4.84 -9.61
N ARG A 266 5.19 -6.12 -9.59
CA ARG A 266 5.53 -7.09 -10.63
C ARG A 266 4.25 -7.74 -11.11
N GLU A 267 3.93 -7.53 -12.37
CA GLU A 267 2.75 -8.07 -13.03
C GLU A 267 3.15 -9.17 -14.01
N ASN A 268 2.17 -9.96 -14.47
CA ASN A 268 2.36 -11.01 -15.46
C ASN A 268 3.41 -12.06 -15.04
N ILE A 269 3.37 -12.49 -13.78
CA ILE A 269 4.20 -13.60 -13.29
C ILE A 269 3.53 -14.90 -13.76
N TYR A 270 4.13 -15.56 -14.75
CA TYR A 270 3.60 -16.82 -15.28
C TYR A 270 4.10 -18.01 -14.46
N ILE A 271 3.16 -18.80 -13.93
CA ILE A 271 3.45 -20.12 -13.37
C ILE A 271 3.00 -21.17 -14.38
N LYS A 272 3.88 -22.13 -14.68
CA LYS A 272 3.55 -23.30 -15.46
C LYS A 272 3.53 -24.50 -14.52
N LEU A 273 2.39 -25.17 -14.42
CA LEU A 273 2.29 -26.42 -13.67
C LEU A 273 2.85 -27.58 -14.51
N GLU A 274 3.57 -28.47 -13.85
CA GLU A 274 4.17 -29.67 -14.43
C GLU A 274 3.24 -30.88 -14.19
N GLN A 275 2.12 -31.00 -14.93
CA GLN A 275 1.42 -32.24 -15.35
C GLN A 275 -0.05 -31.99 -15.76
N ASN A 276 -0.75 -33.06 -16.14
CA ASN A 276 -2.00 -33.25 -16.90
C ASN A 276 -3.28 -32.52 -16.46
N PHE A 277 -3.19 -31.41 -15.72
CA PHE A 277 -4.34 -30.62 -15.26
C PHE A 277 -4.90 -29.76 -16.40
N LYS A 278 -5.61 -30.42 -17.32
CA LYS A 278 -6.18 -29.78 -18.53
C LYS A 278 -7.66 -29.42 -18.40
N LYS A 279 -8.34 -29.94 -17.37
CA LYS A 279 -9.79 -29.74 -17.13
C LYS A 279 -10.09 -29.59 -15.64
N LEU A 280 -11.27 -29.06 -15.36
CA LEU A 280 -11.87 -28.89 -14.03
C LEU A 280 -12.31 -30.19 -13.36
N ASN A 281 -12.35 -31.30 -14.09
CA ASN A 281 -12.80 -32.59 -13.56
C ASN A 281 -11.62 -33.38 -13.00
N PHE A 282 -11.22 -33.02 -11.78
CA PHE A 282 -10.18 -33.73 -11.03
C PHE A 282 -10.78 -34.95 -10.33
N SER A 283 -10.04 -36.07 -10.30
CA SER A 283 -10.24 -37.07 -9.26
C SER A 283 -9.82 -36.50 -7.90
N ASP A 284 -10.21 -37.11 -6.78
CA ASP A 284 -9.82 -36.61 -5.45
C ASP A 284 -8.28 -36.56 -5.27
N GLU A 285 -7.56 -37.51 -5.85
CA GLU A 285 -6.09 -37.54 -5.84
C GLU A 285 -5.50 -36.45 -6.74
N ASP A 286 -6.05 -36.26 -7.95
CA ASP A 286 -5.60 -35.19 -8.85
C ASP A 286 -5.87 -33.79 -8.25
N LEU A 287 -6.99 -33.63 -7.54
CA LEU A 287 -7.34 -32.38 -6.86
C LEU A 287 -6.32 -32.08 -5.76
N LYS A 288 -5.99 -33.08 -4.94
CA LYS A 288 -4.97 -32.92 -3.89
C LYS A 288 -3.62 -32.53 -4.48
N ASN A 289 -3.16 -33.24 -5.50
CA ASN A 289 -1.88 -32.96 -6.17
C ASN A 289 -1.87 -31.57 -6.83
N PHE A 290 -2.97 -31.20 -7.51
CA PHE A 290 -3.16 -29.88 -8.08
C PHE A 290 -3.00 -28.79 -7.02
N VAL A 291 -3.69 -28.93 -5.88
CA VAL A 291 -3.64 -27.94 -4.80
C VAL A 291 -2.26 -27.86 -4.14
N GLU A 292 -1.59 -28.99 -3.93
CA GLU A 292 -0.24 -28.99 -3.34
C GLU A 292 0.78 -28.34 -4.29
N GLU A 293 0.72 -28.62 -5.58
CA GLU A 293 1.58 -27.98 -6.58
C GLU A 293 1.29 -26.48 -6.69
N SER A 294 0.01 -26.11 -6.73
CA SER A 294 -0.50 -24.74 -6.74
C SER A 294 0.10 -23.88 -5.62
N VAL A 295 -0.06 -24.34 -4.38
CA VAL A 295 0.44 -23.64 -3.18
C VAL A 295 1.96 -23.57 -3.22
N SER A 296 2.63 -24.66 -3.57
CA SER A 296 4.09 -24.72 -3.68
C SER A 296 4.63 -23.70 -4.69
N LYS A 297 4.06 -23.64 -5.90
CA LYS A 297 4.52 -22.74 -6.96
C LYS A 297 4.23 -21.27 -6.68
N ILE A 298 3.07 -20.95 -6.08
CA ILE A 298 2.79 -19.58 -5.63
C ILE A 298 3.81 -19.16 -4.56
N ASN A 299 4.03 -19.99 -3.54
CA ASN A 299 4.99 -19.70 -2.49
C ASN A 299 6.42 -19.55 -3.03
N GLU A 300 6.83 -20.41 -3.98
CA GLU A 300 8.12 -20.32 -4.67
C GLU A 300 8.25 -18.98 -5.41
N ALA A 301 7.23 -18.57 -6.16
CA ALA A 301 7.24 -17.32 -6.93
C ALA A 301 7.29 -16.08 -6.03
N GLU A 302 6.53 -16.06 -4.93
CA GLU A 302 6.54 -14.98 -3.94
C GLU A 302 7.88 -14.88 -3.20
N ASN A 303 8.46 -16.03 -2.82
CA ASN A 303 9.77 -16.08 -2.18
C ASN A 303 10.88 -15.62 -3.14
N ASN A 304 10.84 -16.05 -4.40
CA ASN A 304 11.78 -15.61 -5.43
C ASN A 304 11.67 -14.09 -5.68
N PHE A 305 10.45 -13.55 -5.68
CA PHE A 305 10.23 -12.10 -5.73
C PHE A 305 10.87 -11.40 -4.52
N HIS A 306 10.63 -11.89 -3.30
CA HIS A 306 11.19 -11.33 -2.08
C HIS A 306 12.72 -11.31 -2.09
N ILE A 307 13.35 -12.43 -2.46
CA ILE A 307 14.80 -12.55 -2.57
C ILE A 307 15.34 -11.56 -3.62
N SER A 308 14.70 -11.50 -4.79
CA SER A 308 15.11 -10.62 -5.89
C SER A 308 15.05 -9.15 -5.48
N LEU A 309 13.95 -8.72 -4.86
CA LEU A 309 13.80 -7.35 -4.35
C LEU A 309 14.89 -7.01 -3.33
N LYS A 310 15.18 -7.91 -2.38
CA LYS A 310 16.24 -7.72 -1.38
C LYS A 310 17.60 -7.56 -2.05
N LEU A 311 17.91 -8.37 -3.07
CA LEU A 311 19.14 -8.26 -3.84
C LEU A 311 19.20 -6.94 -4.62
N GLU A 312 18.10 -6.51 -5.25
CA GLU A 312 18.01 -5.23 -5.97
C GLU A 312 18.24 -4.02 -5.05
N VAL A 313 17.61 -4.00 -3.86
CA VAL A 313 17.80 -2.93 -2.88
C VAL A 313 19.24 -2.89 -2.36
N ASN A 314 19.85 -4.04 -2.06
CA ASN A 314 21.26 -4.10 -1.66
C ASN A 314 22.19 -3.64 -2.78
N LYS A 315 21.95 -4.07 -4.02
CA LYS A 315 22.71 -3.63 -5.19
C LYS A 315 22.59 -2.12 -5.41
N PHE A 316 21.40 -1.56 -5.28
CA PHE A 316 21.19 -0.12 -5.36
C PHE A 316 22.00 0.63 -4.29
N ARG A 317 21.97 0.16 -3.03
CA ARG A 317 22.76 0.72 -1.93
C ARG A 317 24.27 0.71 -2.23
N ASP A 318 24.79 -0.43 -2.69
CA ASP A 318 26.23 -0.64 -2.78
C ASP A 318 26.82 -0.05 -4.08
N GLU A 319 26.10 -0.13 -5.20
CA GLU A 319 26.60 0.28 -6.52
C GLU A 319 26.09 1.64 -7.00
N SER A 320 24.85 2.01 -6.67
CA SER A 320 24.21 3.21 -7.23
C SER A 320 24.38 4.42 -6.31
N LEU A 321 24.07 4.28 -5.02
CA LEU A 321 24.22 5.39 -4.06
C LEU A 321 25.66 5.88 -3.95
N THR A 322 26.62 4.96 -3.97
CA THR A 322 28.06 5.28 -3.88
C THR A 322 28.58 6.03 -5.10
N LYS A 323 27.93 5.88 -6.26
CA LYS A 323 28.21 6.65 -7.49
C LYS A 323 27.61 8.05 -7.46
N LEU A 324 26.46 8.23 -6.80
CA LEU A 324 25.82 9.55 -6.66
C LEU A 324 26.62 10.46 -5.73
N ARG A 325 26.98 9.96 -4.56
CA ARG A 325 27.80 10.70 -3.60
C ARG A 325 28.69 9.74 -2.83
N ARG A 326 29.98 10.02 -2.87
CA ARG A 326 30.95 9.27 -2.08
C ARG A 326 30.73 9.58 -0.60
N ILE A 327 30.79 8.54 0.25
CA ILE A 327 30.80 8.71 1.71
C ILE A 327 32.06 9.46 2.16
N ILE A 328 33.19 9.17 1.51
CA ILE A 328 34.49 9.81 1.77
C ILE A 328 35.11 10.23 0.42
N PRO A 329 35.81 11.39 0.35
CA PRO A 329 36.57 11.79 -0.83
C PRO A 329 37.53 10.71 -1.37
N VAL A 330 38.01 10.89 -2.61
CA VAL A 330 38.89 9.91 -3.30
C VAL A 330 40.16 9.62 -2.51
N ASN A 331 40.77 10.67 -1.96
CA ASN A 331 41.97 10.59 -1.14
C ASN A 331 41.73 10.01 0.27
N LYS A 332 40.50 9.64 0.62
CA LYS A 332 40.08 9.13 1.94
C LYS A 332 40.33 10.10 3.11
N VAL A 333 40.50 11.39 2.83
CA VAL A 333 40.68 12.44 3.85
C VAL A 333 39.46 13.36 3.82
N PRO A 334 38.94 13.81 4.98
CA PRO A 334 37.91 14.84 5.02
C PRO A 334 38.33 16.08 4.22
N PHE A 335 37.34 16.77 3.65
CA PHE A 335 37.62 17.97 2.86
C PHE A 335 38.24 19.06 3.74
N ASP A 336 39.41 19.56 3.33
CA ASP A 336 40.11 20.63 4.02
C ASP A 336 39.57 21.98 3.55
N TRP A 337 38.59 22.51 4.29
CA TRP A 337 37.99 23.81 4.01
C TRP A 337 39.03 24.93 4.05
N THR A 338 40.00 24.90 4.96
CA THR A 338 41.02 25.94 5.11
C THR A 338 41.88 26.07 3.86
N LYS A 339 42.36 24.93 3.33
CA LYS A 339 43.11 24.93 2.06
C LYS A 339 42.27 25.41 0.88
N PHE A 340 41.00 25.01 0.82
CA PHE A 340 40.10 25.46 -0.24
C PHE A 340 39.88 26.98 -0.19
N TYR A 341 39.53 27.53 0.98
CA TYR A 341 39.36 28.97 1.19
C TYR A 341 40.60 29.77 0.82
N ALA A 342 41.81 29.30 1.19
CA ALA A 342 43.06 29.94 0.79
C ALA A 342 43.28 29.91 -0.73
N SER A 343 42.78 28.89 -1.43
CA SER A 343 42.95 28.77 -2.89
C SER A 343 41.97 29.60 -3.73
N ILE A 344 40.83 29.99 -3.16
CA ILE A 344 39.81 30.82 -3.84
C ILE A 344 39.82 32.28 -3.40
N LYS A 345 40.60 32.63 -2.36
CA LYS A 345 40.82 34.01 -1.96
C LYS A 345 41.51 34.72 -3.13
N ASP A 346 40.88 35.76 -3.67
CA ASP A 346 41.52 36.59 -4.69
C ASP A 346 42.79 37.18 -4.06
N PRO A 347 43.99 36.95 -4.63
CA PRO A 347 45.20 37.57 -4.11
C PRO A 347 45.12 39.11 -4.08
N LEU A 348 44.15 39.71 -4.77
CA LEU A 348 43.88 41.15 -4.76
C LEU A 348 42.86 41.59 -3.69
N SER A 349 42.06 40.70 -3.08
CA SER A 349 41.08 41.11 -2.06
C SER A 349 41.73 41.51 -0.74
N ASP A 350 42.90 40.94 -0.42
CA ASP A 350 43.66 41.28 0.78
C ASP A 350 44.47 42.59 0.62
N ASN A 351 44.53 43.16 -0.60
CA ASN A 351 45.17 44.45 -0.85
C ASN A 351 44.23 45.65 -0.62
N VAL A 352 42.93 45.44 -0.43
CA VAL A 352 41.97 46.54 -0.19
C VAL A 352 42.16 47.13 1.21
N GLU A 353 42.41 46.30 2.23
CA GLU A 353 42.76 46.76 3.58
C GLU A 353 44.12 47.48 3.64
N TYR A 354 45.06 47.10 2.76
CA TYR A 354 46.35 47.80 2.64
C TYR A 354 46.20 49.14 1.92
N LEU A 355 45.32 49.24 0.91
CA LEU A 355 45.07 50.49 0.19
C LEU A 355 44.30 51.51 1.04
N GLU A 356 43.37 51.11 1.91
CA GLU A 356 42.71 52.06 2.83
C GLU A 356 43.70 52.73 3.79
N LYS A 357 44.74 52.01 4.23
CA LYS A 357 45.77 52.58 5.12
C LYS A 357 46.68 53.59 4.42
N TYR A 358 46.97 53.40 3.13
CA TYR A 358 47.77 54.34 2.35
C TYR A 358 46.98 55.54 1.81
N TYR A 359 45.66 55.44 1.64
CA TYR A 359 44.83 56.57 1.22
C TYR A 359 44.35 57.46 2.38
N THR A 360 44.42 57.00 3.64
CA THR A 360 44.14 57.87 4.79
C THR A 360 45.32 58.74 5.22
N ASP A 361 46.57 58.33 4.96
CA ASP A 361 47.74 59.09 5.39
C ASP A 361 48.10 60.25 4.41
N ASP A 362 47.78 60.12 3.12
CA ASP A 362 48.04 61.18 2.12
C ASP A 362 47.01 62.34 2.15
N ILE A 363 45.90 62.19 2.89
CA ILE A 363 44.91 63.27 3.07
C ILE A 363 45.25 64.17 4.27
N ILE A 364 46.12 63.72 5.19
CA ILE A 364 46.42 64.49 6.41
C ILE A 364 47.50 65.56 6.19
N ASP A 365 48.38 65.44 5.18
CA ASP A 365 49.50 66.38 5.02
C ASP A 365 49.22 67.62 4.13
N ARG A 366 48.03 67.72 3.53
CA ARG A 366 47.63 68.93 2.77
C ARG A 366 46.96 70.02 3.62
N THR A 367 46.79 69.82 4.93
CA THR A 367 46.19 70.82 5.83
C THR A 367 47.21 71.61 6.67
N LYS A 368 48.52 71.37 6.54
CA LYS A 368 49.57 72.06 7.32
C LYS A 368 50.38 73.14 6.59
N LEU A 369 50.07 73.47 5.34
CA LEU A 369 50.76 74.51 4.57
C LEU A 369 49.87 75.71 4.21
N GLY A 370 49.06 76.16 5.16
CA GLY A 370 48.31 77.40 5.01
C GLY A 370 47.97 78.01 6.36
N ASN A 371 48.94 78.69 6.97
CA ASN A 371 48.76 79.89 7.80
C ASN A 371 50.07 80.25 8.53
N THR A 372 50.90 81.06 7.87
CA THR A 372 51.73 82.05 8.57
C THR A 372 51.84 83.29 7.66
N VAL A 373 51.16 84.34 8.13
CA VAL A 373 51.21 85.80 7.85
C VAL A 373 51.88 86.25 6.55
#